data_AF-A0A1E4TA59-F1
#
_entry.id   AF-A0A1E4TA59-F1
#
_cell.length_a   1.000
_cell.length_b   1.000
_cell.length_c   1.000
_cell.angle_alpha   90.00
_cell.angle_beta   90.00
_cell.angle_gamma   90.00
#
_symmetry.space_group_name_H-M   'P 1'
#
loop_
_entity.id
_entity.type
_entity.pdbx_description
1 polymer ?
#
loop_
_entity_poly.entity_id
_entity_poly.type
_entity_poly.pdbx_seq_one_letter_code
_entity_poly.pdbx_strand_id
1 'polypeptide(L)'
;MHILLSGEKWGRRRQPTVDLRTVYLLMTSSTQQIIDRLSSHFEDVSEGKSDIDYELVQDGSLALGPAQAKDIWPAIAPLLLTHAVQLSPLLASLFSGPYNEVYSVVGEYLTKGLEIPELASLCANTIGRARPPDLVANTPALYTMLKMLLTADDSVASAFERVIRRLVTGELVRKRLLSDDCRNILLQLHHGTAVQKTRSMAIVTEILPFLDSVRDLRELISYDIPDPQNLNDYNDPLLLMNVLEFYTNIVRNPHPPDMVPGEIMPQAVTIAKYFVESAKRDGPSSDITQRTVETSSASFLVALSFTEHNVFGNLDHELHIMDSLSPSPKVPAAILISRMAPQLLALLPSGASYVKNRLAPLTTAAQVPLYCNIYSHAHTLALSSPQADVLIRLQYPYMLQLCLSLSSSDAGILALSKMPKVMERLLDSTPDSAPIRDNEVLSIRLQLLSRLHEHSRLGHLGPWGTEVTRAYYEARDNFSEPRAVVADETG
;
A
#
# COMPACT_ATOMS: atom_id res chain seq x y z
N MET A 1 30.13 22.44 32.57
CA MET A 1 29.23 22.87 31.47
C MET A 1 28.01 23.50 32.12
N HIS A 2 27.97 24.84 32.21
CA HIS A 2 26.89 25.59 32.85
C HIS A 2 25.70 25.69 31.89
N ILE A 3 24.51 25.24 32.31
CA ILE A 3 23.25 25.51 31.60
C ILE A 3 22.47 26.51 32.46
N LEU A 4 22.28 27.71 31.90
CA LEU A 4 21.40 28.75 32.40
C LEU A 4 19.94 28.38 32.09
N LEU A 5 19.09 28.40 33.12
CA LEU A 5 17.64 28.32 32.98
C LEU A 5 17.08 29.74 32.85
N SER A 6 16.58 30.09 31.66
CA SER A 6 15.66 31.21 31.48
C SER A 6 14.28 30.64 31.13
N GLY A 7 13.29 30.97 31.95
CA GLY A 7 11.93 30.47 31.81
C GLY A 7 11.14 31.18 30.73
N GLU A 8 10.51 30.39 29.87
CA GLU A 8 9.31 30.81 29.13
C GLU A 8 8.31 29.65 29.09
N LYS A 9 7.06 29.99 29.36
CA LYS A 9 5.90 29.08 29.40
C LYS A 9 5.65 28.51 28.01
N TRP A 10 6.04 27.26 27.77
CA TRP A 10 5.61 26.49 26.62
C TRP A 10 4.61 25.41 27.03
N GLY A 11 3.49 25.38 26.31
CA GLY A 11 2.38 24.47 26.52
C GLY A 11 2.77 23.00 26.44
N ARG A 12 1.92 22.17 27.07
CA ARG A 12 2.07 20.72 27.29
C ARG A 12 2.39 19.93 26.01
N ARG A 13 3.65 19.94 25.58
CA ARG A 13 4.28 18.78 24.94
C ARG A 13 4.82 17.92 26.08
N ARG A 14 4.45 16.64 26.14
CA ARG A 14 5.07 15.68 27.04
C ARG A 14 6.58 15.73 26.78
N GLN A 15 7.33 16.40 27.65
CA GLN A 15 8.77 16.23 27.70
C GLN A 15 9.02 14.74 27.93
N PRO A 16 10.00 14.11 27.24
CA PRO A 16 10.40 12.77 27.62
C PRO A 16 10.86 12.86 29.08
N THR A 17 10.16 12.17 29.98
CA THR A 17 10.64 11.93 31.34
C THR A 17 11.96 11.19 31.19
N VAL A 18 13.06 11.93 31.31
CA VAL A 18 14.38 11.35 31.44
C VAL A 18 14.35 10.53 32.72
N ASP A 19 14.45 9.21 32.57
CA ASP A 19 14.46 8.30 33.71
C ASP A 19 15.67 8.62 34.60
N LEU A 20 15.39 9.09 35.82
CA LEU A 20 16.41 9.44 36.82
C LEU A 20 17.34 8.26 37.13
N ARG A 21 16.87 7.01 36.95
CA ARG A 21 17.69 5.80 37.07
C ARG A 21 18.73 5.70 35.96
N THR A 22 18.38 6.04 34.72
CA THR A 22 19.31 6.09 33.58
C THR A 22 20.39 7.15 33.78
N VAL A 23 20.02 8.33 34.30
CA VAL A 23 21.00 9.41 34.63
C VAL A 23 21.92 8.99 35.78
N TYR A 24 21.39 8.31 36.80
CA TYR A 24 22.17 7.85 37.95
C TYR A 24 23.18 6.76 37.57
N LEU A 25 22.79 5.78 36.74
CA LEU A 25 23.70 4.72 36.24
C LEU A 25 24.84 5.30 35.40
N LEU A 26 24.52 6.20 34.46
CA LEU A 26 25.53 6.91 33.65
C LEU A 26 26.48 7.78 34.50
N MET A 27 26.08 8.15 35.72
CA MET A 27 26.88 8.99 36.61
C MET A 27 27.67 8.22 37.68
N THR A 28 27.41 6.93 37.92
CA THR A 28 27.94 6.23 39.12
C THR A 28 28.73 4.95 38.85
N SER A 29 28.55 4.30 37.69
CA SER A 29 29.28 3.07 37.35
C SER A 29 29.98 3.23 36.01
N SER A 30 31.26 2.86 35.91
CA SER A 30 31.93 2.85 34.61
C SER A 30 31.34 1.73 33.75
N THR A 31 31.21 1.95 32.43
CA THR A 31 30.73 0.92 31.50
C THR A 31 31.47 -0.42 31.68
N GLN A 32 32.77 -0.37 32.00
CA GLN A 32 33.58 -1.56 32.30
C GLN A 32 33.09 -2.32 33.53
N GLN A 33 32.71 -1.64 34.62
CA GLN A 33 32.18 -2.30 35.82
C GLN A 33 30.87 -3.05 35.53
N ILE A 34 30.03 -2.51 34.64
CA ILE A 34 28.78 -3.17 34.23
C ILE A 34 29.09 -4.41 33.38
N ILE A 35 30.05 -4.32 32.46
CA ILE A 35 30.52 -5.46 31.65
C ILE A 35 31.09 -6.56 32.55
N ASP A 36 31.97 -6.23 33.49
CA ASP A 36 32.61 -7.19 34.38
C ASP A 36 31.56 -7.90 35.27
N ARG A 37 30.61 -7.13 35.82
CA ARG A 37 29.50 -7.68 36.63
C ARG A 37 28.61 -8.61 35.82
N LEU A 38 28.23 -8.22 34.61
CA LEU A 38 27.40 -9.07 33.75
C LEU A 38 28.15 -10.33 33.31
N SER A 39 29.43 -10.22 32.97
CA SER A 39 30.24 -11.36 32.53
C SER A 39 30.37 -12.39 33.64
N SER A 40 30.74 -11.95 34.85
CA SER A 40 30.79 -12.82 36.03
C SER A 40 29.44 -13.45 36.35
N HIS A 41 28.34 -12.68 36.24
CA HIS A 41 27.00 -13.19 36.49
C HIS A 41 26.61 -14.27 35.47
N PHE A 42 26.86 -14.03 34.18
CA PHE A 42 26.53 -15.00 33.13
C PHE A 42 27.40 -16.25 33.16
N GLU A 43 28.67 -16.14 33.59
CA GLU A 43 29.50 -17.31 33.87
C GLU A 43 28.89 -18.17 34.98
N ASP A 44 28.49 -17.57 36.10
CA ASP A 44 27.82 -18.28 37.20
C ASP A 44 26.50 -18.92 36.76
N VAL A 45 25.69 -18.23 35.94
CA VAL A 45 24.46 -18.80 35.37
C VAL A 45 24.78 -19.99 34.46
N SER A 46 25.81 -19.89 33.62
CA SER A 46 26.20 -20.95 32.68
C SER A 46 26.66 -22.22 33.39
N GLU A 47 27.25 -22.07 34.58
CA GLU A 47 27.67 -23.17 35.45
C GLU A 47 26.53 -23.68 36.36
N GLY A 48 25.33 -23.08 36.27
CA GLY A 48 24.18 -23.43 37.11
C GLY A 48 24.33 -23.02 38.58
N LYS A 49 25.20 -22.05 38.86
CA LYS A 49 25.43 -21.52 40.23
C LYS A 49 24.41 -20.45 40.63
N SER A 50 23.78 -19.78 39.66
CA SER A 50 22.82 -18.71 39.89
C SER A 50 21.72 -18.68 38.82
N ASP A 51 20.59 -18.04 39.14
CA ASP A 51 19.56 -17.68 38.17
C ASP A 51 19.88 -16.33 37.50
N ILE A 52 19.21 -16.00 36.40
CA ILE A 52 19.38 -14.69 35.75
C ILE A 52 18.79 -13.56 36.60
N ASP A 53 19.65 -12.61 36.95
CA ASP A 53 19.26 -11.35 37.56
C ASP A 53 18.71 -10.39 36.49
N TYR A 54 17.38 -10.26 36.46
CA TYR A 54 16.68 -9.43 35.48
C TYR A 54 16.98 -7.94 35.65
N GLU A 55 17.22 -7.46 36.87
CA GLU A 55 17.57 -6.04 37.09
C GLU A 55 18.96 -5.74 36.52
N LEU A 56 19.92 -6.64 36.73
CA LEU A 56 21.26 -6.50 36.16
C LEU A 56 21.22 -6.53 34.63
N VAL A 57 20.41 -7.40 34.01
CA VAL A 57 20.20 -7.43 32.55
C VAL A 57 19.57 -6.14 32.04
N GLN A 58 18.58 -5.59 32.76
CA GLN A 58 17.92 -4.34 32.40
C GLN A 58 18.89 -3.14 32.51
N ASP A 59 19.65 -3.05 33.60
CA ASP A 59 20.68 -2.04 33.79
C ASP A 59 21.75 -2.15 32.69
N GLY A 60 22.13 -3.37 32.32
CA GLY A 60 23.00 -3.65 31.17
C GLY A 60 22.43 -3.17 29.85
N SER A 61 21.14 -3.40 29.59
CA SER A 61 20.48 -2.98 28.34
C SER A 61 20.45 -1.46 28.16
N LEU A 62 20.38 -0.71 29.26
CA LEU A 62 20.39 0.76 29.26
C LEU A 62 21.80 1.34 29.12
N ALA A 63 22.81 0.64 29.63
CA ALA A 63 24.19 1.13 29.70
C ALA A 63 25.09 0.65 28.54
N LEU A 64 24.80 -0.50 27.95
CA LEU A 64 25.63 -1.13 26.92
C LEU A 64 25.06 -0.86 25.53
N GLY A 65 25.94 -0.51 24.60
CA GLY A 65 25.63 -0.39 23.19
C GLY A 65 26.32 -1.47 22.34
N PRO A 66 26.17 -1.38 21.01
CA PRO A 66 26.72 -2.35 20.07
C PRO A 66 28.25 -2.52 20.16
N ALA A 67 28.97 -1.44 20.47
CA ALA A 67 30.43 -1.46 20.62
C ALA A 67 30.89 -2.36 21.78
N GLN A 68 30.10 -2.46 22.85
CA GLN A 68 30.38 -3.29 24.03
C GLN A 68 29.90 -4.73 23.85
N ALA A 69 29.18 -5.05 22.77
CA ALA A 69 28.72 -6.41 22.50
C ALA A 69 29.89 -7.39 22.43
N LYS A 70 31.03 -6.99 21.87
CA LYS A 70 32.20 -7.86 21.71
C LYS A 70 32.75 -8.38 23.05
N ASP A 71 32.71 -7.54 24.08
CA ASP A 71 33.33 -7.85 25.37
C ASP A 71 32.44 -8.78 26.20
N ILE A 72 31.12 -8.64 26.07
CA ILE A 72 30.15 -9.42 26.86
C ILE A 72 29.63 -10.67 26.13
N TRP A 73 29.74 -10.72 24.80
CA TRP A 73 29.18 -11.81 23.99
C TRP A 73 29.67 -13.22 24.38
N PRO A 74 30.96 -13.45 24.70
CA PRO A 74 31.43 -14.78 25.09
C PRO A 74 30.69 -15.37 26.30
N ALA A 75 30.26 -14.52 27.23
CA ALA A 75 29.51 -14.94 28.42
C ALA A 75 28.01 -15.13 28.14
N ILE A 76 27.43 -14.33 27.22
CA ILE A 76 26.02 -14.43 26.83
C ILE A 76 25.75 -15.63 25.90
N ALA A 77 26.66 -15.90 24.96
CA ALA A 77 26.43 -16.85 23.88
C ALA A 77 26.01 -18.26 24.33
N PRO A 78 26.60 -18.86 25.39
CA PRO A 78 26.17 -20.17 25.90
C PRO A 78 24.74 -20.18 26.46
N LEU A 79 24.23 -19.03 26.92
CA LEU A 79 22.93 -18.88 27.59
C LEU A 79 21.77 -18.63 26.62
N LEU A 80 22.05 -18.31 25.35
CA LEU A 80 21.04 -17.89 24.38
C LEU A 80 19.93 -18.92 24.17
N LEU A 81 20.24 -20.21 24.25
CA LEU A 81 19.27 -21.28 24.02
C LEU A 81 18.37 -21.54 25.23
N THR A 82 18.86 -21.29 26.44
CA THR A 82 18.15 -21.60 27.69
C THR A 82 17.45 -20.40 28.30
N HIS A 83 17.90 -19.17 27.96
CA HIS A 83 17.46 -17.94 28.61
C HIS A 83 17.16 -16.78 27.65
N ALA A 84 16.78 -17.09 26.41
CA ALA A 84 16.46 -16.10 25.38
C ALA A 84 15.51 -14.99 25.85
N VAL A 85 14.43 -15.35 26.57
CA VAL A 85 13.41 -14.41 27.05
C VAL A 85 14.01 -13.38 28.00
N GLN A 86 14.74 -13.85 29.01
CA GLN A 86 15.32 -13.00 30.05
C GLN A 86 16.40 -12.09 29.48
N LEU A 87 17.14 -12.55 28.46
CA LEU A 87 18.22 -11.79 27.83
C LEU A 87 17.73 -10.82 26.74
N SER A 88 16.47 -10.93 26.29
CA SER A 88 15.91 -10.16 25.17
C SER A 88 16.13 -8.63 25.25
N PRO A 89 15.94 -7.95 26.41
CA PRO A 89 16.19 -6.51 26.51
C PRO A 89 17.65 -6.13 26.22
N LEU A 90 18.58 -6.90 26.76
CA LEU A 90 20.01 -6.70 26.54
C LEU A 90 20.38 -6.98 25.08
N LEU A 91 19.90 -8.09 24.52
CA LEU A 91 20.12 -8.42 23.11
C LEU A 91 19.57 -7.37 22.17
N ALA A 92 18.40 -6.79 22.45
CA ALA A 92 17.83 -5.70 21.67
C ALA A 92 18.75 -4.47 21.63
N SER A 93 19.36 -4.13 22.77
CA SER A 93 20.32 -3.02 22.84
C SER A 93 21.62 -3.34 22.10
N LEU A 94 22.21 -4.53 22.34
CA LEU A 94 23.44 -4.96 21.68
C LEU A 94 23.27 -5.06 20.17
N PHE A 95 22.09 -5.47 19.69
CA PHE A 95 21.83 -5.59 18.27
C PHE A 95 21.42 -4.26 17.64
N SER A 96 21.17 -3.18 18.37
CA SER A 96 20.66 -1.91 17.83
C SER A 96 21.60 -1.19 16.84
N GLY A 97 22.86 -1.63 16.73
CA GLY A 97 23.89 -1.00 15.89
C GLY A 97 23.86 -1.31 14.39
N PRO A 98 24.86 -0.81 13.64
CA PRO A 98 25.08 -1.15 12.24
C PRO A 98 25.27 -2.66 12.07
N TYR A 99 24.70 -3.22 10.99
CA TYR A 99 24.73 -4.66 10.73
C TYR A 99 26.14 -5.25 10.75
N ASN A 100 27.13 -4.57 10.15
CA ASN A 100 28.51 -5.07 10.06
C ASN A 100 29.18 -5.23 11.43
N GLU A 101 28.92 -4.30 12.35
CA GLU A 101 29.46 -4.35 13.72
C GLU A 101 28.84 -5.53 14.47
N VAL A 102 27.51 -5.63 14.43
CA VAL A 102 26.77 -6.71 15.09
C VAL A 102 27.15 -8.08 14.50
N TYR A 103 27.23 -8.20 13.18
CA TYR A 103 27.60 -9.45 12.49
C TYR A 103 29.02 -9.91 12.83
N SER A 104 29.97 -8.98 12.99
CA SER A 104 31.36 -9.32 13.36
C SER A 104 31.49 -9.99 14.73
N VAL A 105 30.51 -9.76 15.61
CA VAL A 105 30.48 -10.32 16.97
C VAL A 105 29.57 -11.56 17.04
N VAL A 106 28.39 -11.50 16.40
CA VAL A 106 27.30 -12.46 16.65
C VAL A 106 26.82 -13.21 15.41
N GLY A 107 27.53 -13.11 14.28
CA GLY A 107 27.06 -13.55 12.96
C GLY A 107 26.48 -14.96 12.89
N GLU A 108 27.18 -15.96 13.45
CA GLU A 108 26.70 -17.36 13.47
C GLU A 108 25.43 -17.53 14.32
N TYR A 109 25.32 -16.77 15.40
CA TYR A 109 24.20 -16.82 16.33
C TYR A 109 22.97 -16.09 15.81
N LEU A 110 23.12 -15.11 14.90
CA LEU A 110 21.97 -14.49 14.25
C LEU A 110 21.15 -15.52 13.47
N THR A 111 21.80 -16.48 12.81
CA THR A 111 21.10 -17.53 12.05
C THR A 111 20.47 -18.56 12.99
N LYS A 112 21.18 -18.99 14.04
CA LYS A 112 20.63 -19.90 15.07
C LYS A 112 19.45 -19.28 15.81
N GLY A 113 19.52 -17.98 16.10
CA GLY A 113 18.46 -17.23 16.78
C GLY A 113 17.17 -17.08 15.96
N LEU A 114 17.21 -17.28 14.64
CA LEU A 114 15.99 -17.35 13.81
C LEU A 114 15.12 -18.55 14.13
N GLU A 115 15.70 -19.63 14.67
CA GLU A 115 14.99 -20.86 15.03
C GLU A 115 14.41 -20.81 16.45
N ILE A 116 14.77 -19.79 17.24
CA ILE A 116 14.31 -19.56 18.61
C ILE A 116 13.18 -18.52 18.55
N PRO A 117 11.91 -18.89 18.80
CA PRO A 117 10.77 -18.00 18.59
C PRO A 117 10.91 -16.61 19.24
N GLU A 118 11.49 -16.56 20.44
CA GLU A 118 11.64 -15.36 21.25
C GLU A 118 12.73 -14.41 20.72
N LEU A 119 13.69 -14.93 19.95
CA LEU A 119 14.76 -14.15 19.31
C LEU A 119 14.53 -13.94 17.81
N ALA A 120 13.68 -14.75 17.19
CA ALA A 120 13.52 -14.82 15.74
C ALA A 120 13.26 -13.46 15.10
N SER A 121 12.30 -12.71 15.66
CA SER A 121 11.97 -11.36 15.18
C SER A 121 13.15 -10.37 15.33
N LEU A 122 13.88 -10.44 16.45
CA LEU A 122 15.03 -9.56 16.71
C LEU A 122 16.19 -9.88 15.76
N CYS A 123 16.52 -11.16 15.59
CA CYS A 123 17.54 -11.65 14.68
C CYS A 123 17.20 -11.26 13.23
N ALA A 124 15.96 -11.49 12.78
CA ALA A 124 15.53 -11.11 11.44
C ALA A 124 15.61 -9.60 11.22
N ASN A 125 15.14 -8.77 12.16
CA ASN A 125 15.23 -7.31 12.04
C ASN A 125 16.69 -6.82 11.99
N THR A 126 17.60 -7.54 12.63
CA THR A 126 19.04 -7.28 12.56
C THR A 126 19.60 -7.63 11.19
N ILE A 127 19.28 -8.81 10.68
CA ILE A 127 19.65 -9.25 9.32
C ILE A 127 19.09 -8.30 8.26
N GLY A 128 17.84 -7.86 8.40
CA GLY A 128 17.20 -6.89 7.50
C GLY A 128 17.86 -5.51 7.46
N ARG A 129 18.77 -5.19 8.39
CA ARG A 129 19.56 -3.95 8.37
C ARG A 129 20.84 -4.05 7.54
N ALA A 130 21.14 -5.21 6.95
CA ALA A 130 22.29 -5.40 6.07
C ALA A 130 22.35 -4.33 4.97
N ARG A 131 23.53 -3.72 4.81
CA ARG A 131 23.83 -2.72 3.78
C ARG A 131 25.25 -2.96 3.25
N PRO A 132 25.42 -3.36 1.97
CA PRO A 132 24.35 -3.69 1.01
C PRO A 132 23.55 -4.94 1.43
N PRO A 133 22.30 -5.12 0.95
CA PRO A 133 21.49 -6.31 1.24
C PRO A 133 22.20 -7.63 0.88
N ASP A 134 23.03 -7.61 -0.16
CA ASP A 134 23.74 -8.78 -0.66
C ASP A 134 24.74 -9.41 0.32
N LEU A 135 25.08 -8.74 1.42
CA LEU A 135 25.91 -9.32 2.49
C LEU A 135 25.30 -10.61 3.08
N VAL A 136 23.96 -10.73 3.08
CA VAL A 136 23.28 -11.90 3.65
C VAL A 136 23.10 -13.05 2.65
N ALA A 137 23.34 -12.82 1.36
CA ALA A 137 23.00 -13.77 0.29
C ALA A 137 23.74 -15.12 0.44
N ASN A 138 24.98 -15.09 0.92
CA ASN A 138 25.81 -16.28 1.13
C ASN A 138 25.67 -16.89 2.54
N THR A 139 24.68 -16.43 3.31
CA THR A 139 24.39 -16.97 4.64
C THR A 139 23.18 -17.91 4.60
N PRO A 140 23.00 -18.81 5.59
CA PRO A 140 21.79 -19.63 5.66
C PRO A 140 20.54 -18.83 6.06
N ALA A 141 20.66 -17.55 6.43
CA ALA A 141 19.57 -16.75 6.99
C ALA A 141 18.32 -16.71 6.10
N LEU A 142 18.46 -16.49 4.78
CA LEU A 142 17.33 -16.46 3.86
C LEU A 142 16.59 -17.80 3.82
N TYR A 143 17.36 -18.90 3.73
CA TYR A 143 16.82 -20.25 3.75
C TYR A 143 16.11 -20.55 5.08
N THR A 144 16.73 -20.22 6.21
CA THR A 144 16.15 -20.43 7.54
C THR A 144 14.87 -19.60 7.71
N MET A 145 14.85 -18.32 7.34
CA MET A 145 13.64 -17.50 7.42
C MET A 145 12.51 -18.10 6.57
N LEU A 146 12.78 -18.48 5.32
CA LEU A 146 11.79 -19.14 4.46
C LEU A 146 11.28 -20.45 5.07
N LYS A 147 12.19 -21.31 5.56
CA LYS A 147 11.83 -22.58 6.19
C LYS A 147 10.93 -22.37 7.40
N MET A 148 11.25 -21.38 8.23
CA MET A 148 10.48 -21.07 9.42
C MET A 148 9.10 -20.48 9.09
N LEU A 149 8.89 -19.85 7.92
CA LEU A 149 7.55 -19.41 7.49
C LEU A 149 6.54 -20.56 7.33
N LEU A 150 6.99 -21.81 7.21
CA LEU A 150 6.12 -22.98 7.18
C LEU A 150 5.44 -23.22 8.54
N THR A 151 6.07 -22.86 9.65
CA THR A 151 5.62 -23.21 11.01
C THR A 151 5.53 -22.04 11.97
N ALA A 152 6.05 -20.87 11.61
CA ALA A 152 6.08 -19.68 12.46
C ALA A 152 4.68 -19.13 12.74
N ASP A 153 4.53 -18.59 13.95
CA ASP A 153 3.38 -17.78 14.34
C ASP A 153 3.30 -16.51 13.49
N ASP A 154 2.16 -15.83 13.53
CA ASP A 154 1.93 -14.67 12.65
C ASP A 154 2.88 -13.50 12.98
N SER A 155 3.31 -13.36 14.23
CA SER A 155 4.19 -12.26 14.65
C SER A 155 5.60 -12.41 14.06
N VAL A 156 6.19 -13.60 14.17
CA VAL A 156 7.52 -13.92 13.63
C VAL A 156 7.45 -14.00 12.10
N ALA A 157 6.41 -14.61 11.54
CA ALA A 157 6.24 -14.69 10.09
C ALA A 157 6.17 -13.30 9.45
N SER A 158 5.41 -12.39 10.03
CA SER A 158 5.33 -10.99 9.57
C SER A 158 6.67 -10.28 9.63
N ALA A 159 7.50 -10.57 10.64
CA ALA A 159 8.85 -10.02 10.73
C ALA A 159 9.75 -10.55 9.61
N PHE A 160 9.70 -11.86 9.35
CA PHE A 160 10.46 -12.49 8.26
C PHE A 160 10.04 -11.96 6.89
N GLU A 161 8.75 -11.88 6.58
CA GLU A 161 8.24 -11.36 5.30
C GLU A 161 8.70 -9.92 5.06
N ARG A 162 8.60 -9.06 6.08
CA ARG A 162 9.06 -7.67 6.01
C ARG A 162 10.56 -7.57 5.75
N VAL A 163 11.35 -8.44 6.38
CA VAL A 163 12.80 -8.49 6.22
C VAL A 163 13.15 -8.99 4.82
N ILE A 164 12.51 -10.07 4.34
CA ILE A 164 12.72 -10.60 2.98
C ILE A 164 12.38 -9.54 1.94
N ARG A 165 11.22 -8.86 2.06
CA ARG A 165 10.83 -7.75 1.19
C ARG A 165 11.91 -6.68 1.09
N ARG A 166 12.51 -6.30 2.22
CA ARG A 166 13.58 -5.30 2.24
C ARG A 166 14.86 -5.79 1.56
N LEU A 167 15.22 -7.06 1.79
CA LEU A 167 16.45 -7.65 1.28
C LEU A 167 16.39 -7.99 -0.21
N VAL A 168 15.19 -8.21 -0.77
CA VAL A 168 14.96 -8.57 -2.18
C VAL A 168 15.52 -7.55 -3.18
N THR A 169 15.79 -6.33 -2.71
CA THR A 169 16.44 -5.27 -3.51
C THR A 169 17.88 -5.64 -3.92
N GLY A 170 18.56 -6.54 -3.20
CA GLY A 170 19.88 -7.07 -3.57
C GLY A 170 19.83 -8.17 -4.63
N GLU A 171 20.73 -8.11 -5.62
CA GLU A 171 20.75 -9.07 -6.74
C GLU A 171 21.14 -10.49 -6.30
N LEU A 172 22.13 -10.61 -5.41
CA LEU A 172 22.56 -11.91 -4.90
C LEU A 172 21.49 -12.51 -3.98
N VAL A 173 20.77 -11.67 -3.23
CA VAL A 173 19.61 -12.11 -2.43
C VAL A 173 18.54 -12.73 -3.34
N ARG A 174 18.18 -12.09 -4.45
CA ARG A 174 17.21 -12.65 -5.40
C ARG A 174 17.67 -13.98 -5.99
N LYS A 175 18.93 -14.06 -6.44
CA LYS A 175 19.52 -15.32 -6.93
C LYS A 175 19.47 -16.43 -5.87
N ARG A 176 19.70 -16.09 -4.60
CA ARG A 176 19.59 -17.06 -3.50
C ARG A 176 18.14 -17.47 -3.22
N LEU A 177 17.18 -16.54 -3.22
CA LEU A 177 15.75 -16.85 -3.04
C LEU A 177 15.21 -17.76 -4.15
N LEU A 178 15.74 -17.63 -5.36
CA LEU A 178 15.37 -18.45 -6.52
C LEU A 178 16.24 -19.70 -6.72
N SER A 179 17.24 -19.93 -5.85
CA SER A 179 18.00 -21.18 -5.87
C SER A 179 17.12 -22.36 -5.48
N ASP A 180 17.46 -23.57 -5.95
CA ASP A 180 16.63 -24.78 -5.78
C ASP A 180 16.18 -25.00 -4.32
N ASP A 181 17.07 -24.82 -3.34
CA ASP A 181 16.76 -24.97 -1.92
C ASP A 181 15.63 -24.05 -1.45
N CYS A 182 15.74 -22.75 -1.75
CA CYS A 182 14.78 -21.73 -1.33
C CYS A 182 13.49 -21.83 -2.15
N ARG A 183 13.61 -22.10 -3.46
CA ARG A 183 12.48 -22.30 -4.37
C ARG A 183 11.62 -23.48 -3.94
N ASN A 184 12.23 -24.59 -3.51
CA ASN A 184 11.50 -25.74 -2.98
C ASN A 184 10.68 -25.39 -1.74
N ILE A 185 11.17 -24.50 -0.87
CA ILE A 185 10.40 -24.01 0.29
C ILE A 185 9.27 -23.09 -0.16
N LEU A 186 9.51 -22.19 -1.11
CA LEU A 186 8.46 -21.34 -1.68
C LEU A 186 7.34 -22.18 -2.32
N LEU A 187 7.70 -23.30 -2.96
CA LEU A 187 6.74 -24.27 -3.50
C LEU A 187 5.96 -24.99 -2.39
N GLN A 188 6.61 -25.35 -1.28
CA GLN A 188 5.92 -25.89 -0.11
C GLN A 188 4.92 -24.88 0.48
N LEU A 189 5.28 -23.60 0.55
CA LEU A 189 4.36 -22.53 0.95
C LEU A 189 3.20 -22.39 -0.04
N HIS A 190 3.50 -22.47 -1.34
CA HIS A 190 2.53 -22.38 -2.43
C HIS A 190 1.50 -23.54 -2.43
N HIS A 191 1.91 -24.76 -2.09
CA HIS A 191 0.99 -25.91 -1.97
C HIS A 191 0.45 -26.13 -0.56
N GLY A 192 0.75 -25.22 0.37
CA GLY A 192 0.41 -25.31 1.78
C GLY A 192 -1.01 -24.88 2.15
N THR A 193 -1.18 -24.49 3.42
CA THR A 193 -2.42 -23.91 3.95
C THR A 193 -2.73 -22.54 3.33
N ALA A 194 -3.96 -22.04 3.46
CA ALA A 194 -4.35 -20.72 2.96
C ALA A 194 -3.43 -19.58 3.45
N VAL A 195 -3.01 -19.66 4.72
CA VAL A 195 -2.04 -18.71 5.30
C VAL A 195 -0.71 -18.84 4.56
N GLN A 196 -0.12 -20.04 4.47
CA GLN A 196 1.15 -20.28 3.79
C GLN A 196 1.12 -19.84 2.30
N LYS A 197 0.01 -20.09 1.60
CA LYS A 197 -0.22 -19.62 0.22
C LYS A 197 -0.14 -18.11 0.12
N THR A 198 -0.82 -17.41 1.04
CA THR A 198 -0.81 -15.94 1.10
C THR A 198 0.60 -15.39 1.36
N ARG A 199 1.38 -16.06 2.23
CA ARG A 199 2.79 -15.71 2.47
C ARG A 199 3.65 -15.88 1.21
N SER A 200 3.44 -16.97 0.47
CA SER A 200 4.12 -17.20 -0.82
C SER A 200 3.78 -16.11 -1.84
N MET A 201 2.50 -15.77 -2.02
CA MET A 201 2.04 -14.68 -2.88
C MET A 201 2.72 -13.35 -2.54
N ALA A 202 2.78 -13.01 -1.25
CA ALA A 202 3.40 -11.78 -0.78
C ALA A 202 4.89 -11.72 -1.13
N ILE A 203 5.64 -12.81 -0.93
CA ILE A 203 7.07 -12.87 -1.27
C ILE A 203 7.29 -12.80 -2.78
N VAL A 204 6.52 -13.58 -3.56
CA VAL A 204 6.63 -13.61 -5.02
C VAL A 204 6.37 -12.23 -5.62
N THR A 205 5.35 -11.52 -5.14
CA THR A 205 5.01 -10.16 -5.60
C THR A 205 6.16 -9.17 -5.43
N GLU A 206 6.96 -9.32 -4.38
CA GLU A 206 8.11 -8.44 -4.11
C GLU A 206 9.34 -8.79 -4.95
N ILE A 207 9.48 -10.05 -5.38
CA ILE A 207 10.59 -10.50 -6.23
C ILE A 207 10.37 -10.05 -7.70
N LEU A 208 9.12 -10.13 -8.18
CA LEU A 208 8.76 -9.96 -9.59
C LEU A 208 9.32 -8.71 -10.29
N PRO A 209 9.30 -7.50 -9.69
CA PRO A 209 9.76 -6.29 -10.37
C PRO A 209 11.23 -6.29 -10.78
N PHE A 210 12.02 -7.24 -10.26
CA PHE A 210 13.45 -7.33 -10.47
C PHE A 210 13.88 -8.50 -11.36
N LEU A 211 12.93 -9.21 -11.95
CA LEU A 211 13.21 -10.35 -12.83
C LEU A 211 13.10 -9.96 -14.29
N ASP A 212 14.04 -10.47 -15.08
CA ASP A 212 14.02 -10.32 -16.54
C ASP A 212 13.11 -11.37 -17.22
N SER A 213 12.80 -12.47 -16.53
CA SER A 213 12.01 -13.59 -17.06
C SER A 213 11.18 -14.27 -15.97
N VAL A 214 10.04 -14.84 -16.37
CA VAL A 214 9.09 -15.56 -15.50
C VAL A 214 9.45 -17.04 -15.35
N ARG A 215 10.39 -17.56 -16.14
CA ARG A 215 10.68 -19.00 -16.22
C ARG A 215 10.89 -19.67 -14.86
N ASP A 216 11.60 -18.99 -13.97
CA ASP A 216 11.94 -19.53 -12.64
C ASP A 216 10.79 -19.44 -11.63
N LEU A 217 9.74 -18.67 -11.96
CA LEU A 217 8.56 -18.44 -11.12
C LEU A 217 7.26 -19.04 -11.65
N ARG A 218 7.24 -19.62 -12.86
CA ARG A 218 6.01 -20.10 -13.53
C ARG A 218 5.08 -20.90 -12.60
N GLU A 219 5.64 -21.82 -11.84
CA GLU A 219 4.87 -22.65 -10.90
C GLU A 219 4.39 -21.87 -9.67
N LEU A 220 5.21 -20.94 -9.18
CA LEU A 220 4.92 -20.12 -7.99
C LEU A 220 3.86 -19.04 -8.23
N ILE A 221 3.56 -18.70 -9.49
CA ILE A 221 2.54 -17.72 -9.86
C ILE A 221 1.21 -18.36 -10.28
N SER A 222 1.16 -19.69 -10.41
CA SER A 222 -0.01 -20.41 -10.90
C SER A 222 -0.91 -20.85 -9.75
N TYR A 223 -1.83 -19.98 -9.34
CA TYR A 223 -2.89 -20.32 -8.40
C TYR A 223 -4.19 -20.64 -9.12
N ASP A 224 -4.82 -21.75 -8.71
CA ASP A 224 -6.13 -22.16 -9.20
C ASP A 224 -7.21 -21.18 -8.77
N ILE A 225 -8.04 -20.77 -9.73
CA ILE A 225 -9.25 -20.00 -9.50
C ILE A 225 -10.41 -20.93 -9.89
N PRO A 226 -11.36 -21.23 -8.98
CA PRO A 226 -12.50 -22.06 -9.33
C PRO A 226 -13.28 -21.43 -10.48
N ASP A 227 -13.90 -22.26 -11.32
CA ASP A 227 -14.82 -21.77 -12.35
C ASP A 227 -15.99 -21.01 -11.68
N PRO A 228 -16.47 -19.89 -12.25
CA PRO A 228 -17.64 -19.16 -11.73
C PRO A 228 -18.85 -20.02 -11.37
N GLN A 229 -19.08 -21.12 -12.11
CA GLN A 229 -20.20 -22.03 -11.86
C GLN A 229 -20.05 -22.80 -10.54
N ASN A 230 -18.82 -22.99 -10.07
CA ASN A 230 -18.47 -23.80 -8.89
C ASN A 230 -18.09 -22.94 -7.68
N LEU A 231 -18.31 -21.61 -7.72
CA LEU A 231 -17.91 -20.71 -6.63
C LEU A 231 -18.58 -21.08 -5.29
N ASN A 232 -19.83 -21.52 -5.33
CA ASN A 232 -20.58 -21.89 -4.12
C ASN A 232 -20.02 -23.13 -3.41
N ASP A 233 -19.27 -23.97 -4.13
CA ASP A 233 -18.63 -25.17 -3.58
C ASP A 233 -17.21 -24.86 -3.07
N TYR A 234 -16.76 -23.60 -3.16
CA TYR A 234 -15.43 -23.19 -2.76
C TYR A 234 -15.36 -22.89 -1.26
N ASN A 235 -14.57 -23.69 -0.55
CA ASN A 235 -14.55 -23.69 0.92
C ASN A 235 -13.79 -22.52 1.56
N ASP A 236 -13.02 -21.73 0.81
CA ASP A 236 -12.17 -20.66 1.36
C ASP A 236 -12.28 -19.32 0.59
N PRO A 237 -13.31 -18.51 0.85
CA PRO A 237 -13.49 -17.24 0.16
C PRO A 237 -12.36 -16.24 0.41
N LEU A 238 -11.69 -16.29 1.57
CA LEU A 238 -10.60 -15.38 1.91
C LEU A 238 -9.35 -15.70 1.08
N LEU A 239 -9.02 -16.98 0.89
CA LEU A 239 -7.94 -17.37 -0.01
C LEU A 239 -8.21 -16.91 -1.44
N LEU A 240 -9.44 -17.08 -1.94
CA LEU A 240 -9.79 -16.62 -3.29
C LEU A 240 -9.62 -15.10 -3.43
N MET A 241 -10.00 -14.32 -2.43
CA MET A 241 -9.75 -12.88 -2.42
C MET A 241 -8.26 -12.57 -2.53
N ASN A 242 -7.41 -13.24 -1.75
CA ASN A 242 -5.96 -13.07 -1.80
C ASN A 242 -5.38 -13.47 -3.16
N VAL A 243 -5.90 -14.52 -3.80
CA VAL A 243 -5.51 -14.92 -5.16
C VAL A 243 -5.87 -13.83 -6.18
N LEU A 244 -7.07 -13.26 -6.11
CA LEU A 244 -7.50 -12.19 -7.03
C LEU A 244 -6.69 -10.89 -6.81
N GLU A 245 -6.41 -10.56 -5.55
CA GLU A 245 -5.55 -9.43 -5.20
C GLU A 245 -4.11 -9.66 -5.68
N PHE A 246 -3.59 -10.88 -5.53
CA PHE A 246 -2.28 -11.27 -6.04
C PHE A 246 -2.16 -11.04 -7.54
N TYR A 247 -3.10 -11.55 -8.35
CA TYR A 247 -3.08 -11.29 -9.81
C TYR A 247 -3.28 -9.81 -10.15
N THR A 248 -4.10 -9.09 -9.39
CA THR A 248 -4.25 -7.64 -9.57
C THR A 248 -2.93 -6.91 -9.29
N ASN A 249 -2.20 -7.31 -8.25
CA ASN A 249 -0.91 -6.72 -7.88
C ASN A 249 0.19 -7.06 -8.89
N ILE A 250 0.20 -8.28 -9.45
CA ILE A 250 1.12 -8.62 -10.54
C ILE A 250 0.91 -7.67 -11.72
N VAL A 251 -0.34 -7.50 -12.17
CA VAL A 251 -0.66 -6.65 -13.32
C VAL A 251 -0.34 -5.18 -13.07
N ARG A 252 -0.50 -4.69 -11.83
CA ARG A 252 -0.22 -3.29 -11.46
C ARG A 252 1.26 -2.97 -11.32
N ASN A 253 2.04 -3.91 -10.84
CA ASN A 253 3.46 -3.72 -10.57
C ASN A 253 4.29 -3.96 -11.84
N PRO A 254 5.54 -3.44 -11.91
CA PRO A 254 6.46 -3.82 -12.97
C PRO A 254 6.63 -5.34 -13.00
N HIS A 255 6.51 -5.94 -14.18
CA HIS A 255 6.65 -7.37 -14.41
C HIS A 255 7.25 -7.63 -15.79
N PRO A 256 7.78 -8.85 -16.05
CA PRO A 256 8.27 -9.21 -17.38
C PRO A 256 7.14 -9.11 -18.43
N PRO A 257 7.41 -8.56 -19.64
CA PRO A 257 6.36 -8.23 -20.62
C PRO A 257 5.56 -9.44 -21.10
N ASP A 258 6.16 -10.63 -21.11
CA ASP A 258 5.48 -11.87 -21.54
C ASP A 258 4.65 -12.53 -20.42
N MET A 259 4.71 -12.00 -19.19
CA MET A 259 4.10 -12.62 -18.01
C MET A 259 2.58 -12.66 -18.11
N VAL A 260 1.97 -11.51 -18.38
CA VAL A 260 0.51 -11.39 -18.49
C VAL A 260 -0.03 -12.09 -19.74
N PRO A 261 0.47 -11.81 -20.96
CA PRO A 261 -0.03 -12.46 -22.17
C PRO A 261 0.28 -13.96 -22.24
N GLY A 262 1.33 -14.44 -21.55
CA GLY A 262 1.73 -15.84 -21.52
C GLY A 262 1.15 -16.62 -20.34
N GLU A 263 1.70 -16.38 -19.14
CA GLU A 263 1.51 -17.24 -17.97
C GLU A 263 0.18 -16.97 -17.23
N ILE A 264 -0.23 -15.71 -17.13
CA ILE A 264 -1.41 -15.30 -16.35
C ILE A 264 -2.69 -15.31 -17.19
N MET A 265 -2.57 -15.36 -18.52
CA MET A 265 -3.72 -15.31 -19.44
C MET A 265 -4.84 -16.31 -19.07
N PRO A 266 -4.57 -17.58 -18.72
CA PRO A 266 -5.64 -18.51 -18.32
C PRO A 266 -6.44 -18.01 -17.11
N GLN A 267 -5.77 -17.45 -16.10
CA GLN A 267 -6.42 -16.88 -14.92
C GLN A 267 -7.11 -15.55 -15.25
N ALA A 268 -6.52 -14.72 -16.11
CA ALA A 268 -7.14 -13.49 -16.58
C ALA A 268 -8.49 -13.76 -17.27
N VAL A 269 -8.57 -14.81 -18.10
CA VAL A 269 -9.82 -15.28 -18.73
C VAL A 269 -10.84 -15.68 -17.66
N THR A 270 -10.44 -16.47 -16.65
CA THR A 270 -11.35 -16.90 -15.57
C THR A 270 -11.86 -15.70 -14.75
N ILE A 271 -10.99 -14.76 -14.38
CA ILE A 271 -11.37 -13.54 -13.65
C ILE A 271 -12.31 -12.68 -14.49
N ALA A 272 -12.07 -12.55 -15.79
CA ALA A 272 -12.93 -11.80 -16.69
C ALA A 272 -14.32 -12.47 -16.83
N LYS A 273 -14.40 -13.81 -16.85
CA LYS A 273 -15.68 -14.54 -16.82
C LYS A 273 -16.49 -14.23 -15.55
N TYR A 274 -15.85 -14.22 -14.37
CA TYR A 274 -16.50 -13.78 -13.13
C TYR A 274 -17.12 -12.39 -13.25
N PHE A 275 -16.37 -11.45 -13.82
CA PHE A 275 -16.87 -10.10 -14.06
C PHE A 275 -18.08 -10.11 -15.00
N VAL A 276 -17.98 -10.77 -16.16
CA VAL A 276 -19.05 -10.79 -17.18
C VAL A 276 -20.33 -11.42 -16.64
N GLU A 277 -20.22 -12.51 -15.89
CA GLU A 277 -21.38 -13.15 -15.26
C GLU A 277 -22.02 -12.22 -14.23
N SER A 278 -21.21 -11.52 -13.42
CA SER A 278 -21.71 -10.59 -12.42
C SER A 278 -22.40 -9.36 -13.03
N ALA A 279 -21.85 -8.84 -14.13
CA ALA A 279 -22.38 -7.67 -14.82
C ALA A 279 -23.78 -7.93 -15.39
N LYS A 280 -24.09 -9.18 -15.75
CA LYS A 280 -25.38 -9.62 -16.28
C LYS A 280 -26.44 -9.88 -15.20
N ARG A 281 -26.07 -10.08 -13.92
CA ARG A 281 -27.01 -10.49 -12.86
C ARG A 281 -27.93 -9.34 -12.43
N ASP A 282 -29.17 -9.72 -12.08
CA ASP A 282 -30.17 -8.80 -11.56
C ASP A 282 -30.09 -8.57 -10.05
N GLY A 283 -29.29 -7.56 -9.66
CA GLY A 283 -29.19 -7.07 -8.29
C GLY A 283 -27.86 -7.44 -7.63
N PRO A 284 -27.49 -6.80 -6.51
CA PRO A 284 -26.30 -7.21 -5.77
C PRO A 284 -26.52 -8.61 -5.20
N SER A 285 -25.55 -9.51 -5.33
CA SER A 285 -25.64 -10.82 -4.68
C SER A 285 -25.88 -10.65 -3.19
N SER A 286 -26.69 -11.49 -2.54
CA SER A 286 -26.80 -11.48 -1.08
C SER A 286 -25.54 -12.05 -0.42
N ASP A 287 -24.73 -12.81 -1.17
CA ASP A 287 -23.52 -13.45 -0.68
C ASP A 287 -22.33 -12.48 -0.68
N ILE A 288 -21.70 -12.33 0.48
CA ILE A 288 -20.51 -11.50 0.70
C ILE A 288 -19.33 -12.01 -0.12
N THR A 289 -19.14 -13.34 -0.19
CA THR A 289 -18.08 -13.97 -0.98
C THR A 289 -18.21 -13.54 -2.43
N GLN A 290 -19.42 -13.70 -2.98
CA GLN A 290 -19.69 -13.35 -4.35
C GLN A 290 -19.46 -11.85 -4.61
N ARG A 291 -20.02 -10.95 -3.78
CA ARG A 291 -19.79 -9.49 -3.92
C ARG A 291 -18.30 -9.13 -3.94
N THR A 292 -17.51 -9.84 -3.16
CA THR A 292 -16.08 -9.54 -3.05
C THR A 292 -15.32 -10.01 -4.28
N VAL A 293 -15.62 -11.22 -4.78
CA VAL A 293 -15.09 -11.71 -6.06
C VAL A 293 -15.46 -10.78 -7.21
N GLU A 294 -16.71 -10.30 -7.26
CA GLU A 294 -17.18 -9.35 -8.27
C GLU A 294 -16.37 -8.04 -8.24
N THR A 295 -16.16 -7.48 -7.05
CA THR A 295 -15.40 -6.24 -6.85
C THR A 295 -13.92 -6.40 -7.19
N SER A 296 -13.32 -7.54 -6.81
CA SER A 296 -11.94 -7.86 -7.11
C SER A 296 -11.71 -8.13 -8.61
N SER A 297 -12.65 -8.79 -9.28
CA SER A 297 -12.60 -9.01 -10.74
C SER A 297 -12.65 -7.69 -11.51
N ALA A 298 -13.50 -6.74 -11.10
CA ALA A 298 -13.52 -5.40 -11.67
C ALA A 298 -12.19 -4.66 -11.42
N SER A 299 -11.60 -4.80 -10.23
CA SER A 299 -10.32 -4.17 -9.88
C SER A 299 -9.13 -4.72 -10.69
N PHE A 300 -9.16 -6.01 -11.01
CA PHE A 300 -8.20 -6.66 -11.91
C PHE A 300 -8.32 -6.13 -13.34
N LEU A 301 -9.54 -6.07 -13.88
CA LEU A 301 -9.79 -5.52 -15.21
C LEU A 301 -9.41 -4.03 -15.32
N VAL A 302 -9.64 -3.26 -14.26
CA VAL A 302 -9.14 -1.87 -14.15
C VAL A 302 -7.62 -1.84 -14.23
N ALA A 303 -6.91 -2.72 -13.51
CA ALA A 303 -5.45 -2.77 -13.58
C ALA A 303 -4.96 -3.08 -15.01
N LEU A 304 -5.52 -4.12 -15.64
CA LEU A 304 -5.21 -4.49 -17.03
C LEU A 304 -5.45 -3.33 -18.00
N SER A 305 -6.50 -2.55 -17.77
CA SER A 305 -6.83 -1.41 -18.64
C SER A 305 -5.77 -0.31 -18.65
N PHE A 306 -4.86 -0.23 -17.66
CA PHE A 306 -3.77 0.75 -17.62
C PHE A 306 -2.41 0.17 -18.03
N THR A 307 -2.15 -1.10 -17.73
CA THR A 307 -0.82 -1.69 -17.93
C THR A 307 -0.73 -2.55 -19.18
N GLU A 308 -1.81 -3.25 -19.54
CA GLU A 308 -1.82 -4.29 -20.58
C GLU A 308 -3.02 -4.11 -21.55
N HIS A 309 -3.05 -2.97 -22.25
CA HIS A 309 -4.16 -2.59 -23.15
C HIS A 309 -4.52 -3.67 -24.18
N ASN A 310 -3.51 -4.33 -24.75
CA ASN A 310 -3.72 -5.37 -25.77
C ASN A 310 -4.38 -6.62 -25.16
N VAL A 311 -3.96 -7.02 -23.95
CA VAL A 311 -4.55 -8.15 -23.23
C VAL A 311 -6.01 -7.84 -22.89
N PHE A 312 -6.29 -6.64 -22.36
CA PHE A 312 -7.66 -6.23 -22.10
C PHE A 312 -8.51 -6.26 -23.39
N GLY A 313 -7.99 -5.72 -24.50
CA GLY A 313 -8.69 -5.70 -25.78
C GLY A 313 -9.01 -7.11 -26.31
N ASN A 314 -8.07 -8.05 -26.17
CA ASN A 314 -8.28 -9.45 -26.54
C ASN A 314 -9.37 -10.10 -25.66
N LEU A 315 -9.32 -9.88 -24.35
CA LEU A 315 -10.33 -10.38 -23.42
C LEU A 315 -11.72 -9.79 -23.70
N ASP A 316 -11.80 -8.49 -24.01
CA ASP A 316 -13.07 -7.86 -24.37
C ASP A 316 -13.62 -8.41 -25.70
N HIS A 317 -12.75 -8.65 -26.68
CA HIS A 317 -13.14 -9.26 -27.96
C HIS A 317 -13.70 -10.67 -27.79
N GLU A 318 -13.06 -11.48 -26.93
CA GLU A 318 -13.46 -12.88 -26.69
C GLU A 318 -14.68 -13.00 -25.79
N LEU A 319 -14.73 -12.24 -24.69
CA LEU A 319 -15.71 -12.41 -23.62
C LEU A 319 -16.82 -11.35 -23.64
N HIS A 320 -16.75 -10.36 -24.53
CA HIS A 320 -17.73 -9.29 -24.67
C HIS A 320 -17.91 -8.50 -23.36
N ILE A 321 -16.80 -8.11 -22.73
CA ILE A 321 -16.78 -7.46 -21.40
C ILE A 321 -17.61 -6.18 -21.42
N MET A 322 -17.32 -5.25 -22.33
CA MET A 322 -18.03 -3.97 -22.44
C MET A 322 -19.48 -4.15 -22.89
N ASP A 323 -19.74 -5.17 -23.71
CA ASP A 323 -21.10 -5.44 -24.17
C ASP A 323 -21.99 -6.04 -23.07
N SER A 324 -21.38 -6.67 -22.05
CA SER A 324 -22.10 -7.22 -20.90
C SER A 324 -22.65 -6.15 -19.94
N LEU A 325 -22.20 -4.89 -20.06
CA LEU A 325 -22.54 -3.81 -19.13
C LEU A 325 -23.97 -3.27 -19.33
N SER A 326 -24.74 -3.13 -18.25
CA SER A 326 -26.06 -2.49 -18.30
C SER A 326 -25.97 -0.97 -18.54
N PRO A 327 -27.02 -0.34 -19.11
CA PRO A 327 -27.11 1.12 -19.27
C PRO A 327 -26.93 1.91 -17.97
N SER A 328 -27.47 1.37 -16.88
CA SER A 328 -27.24 1.82 -15.51
C SER A 328 -26.38 0.77 -14.81
N PRO A 329 -25.05 0.92 -14.83
CA PRO A 329 -24.14 -0.11 -14.37
C PRO A 329 -24.25 -0.31 -12.86
N LYS A 330 -24.31 -1.58 -12.44
CA LYS A 330 -24.28 -1.99 -11.02
C LYS A 330 -22.85 -1.93 -10.49
N VAL A 331 -22.65 -2.18 -9.19
CA VAL A 331 -21.38 -1.98 -8.48
C VAL A 331 -20.13 -2.44 -9.25
N PRO A 332 -19.96 -3.71 -9.69
CA PRO A 332 -18.73 -4.13 -10.37
C PRO A 332 -18.54 -3.41 -11.72
N ALA A 333 -19.60 -3.28 -12.52
CA ALA A 333 -19.57 -2.55 -13.79
C ALA A 333 -19.28 -1.04 -13.59
N ALA A 334 -19.84 -0.44 -12.55
CA ALA A 334 -19.61 0.94 -12.19
C ALA A 334 -18.16 1.16 -11.74
N ILE A 335 -17.57 0.22 -11.00
CA ILE A 335 -16.14 0.23 -10.64
C ILE A 335 -15.28 0.18 -11.89
N LEU A 336 -15.57 -0.73 -12.84
CA LEU A 336 -14.80 -0.81 -14.08
C LEU A 336 -14.86 0.51 -14.86
N ILE A 337 -16.07 0.99 -15.19
CA ILE A 337 -16.21 2.21 -16.01
C ILE A 337 -15.66 3.45 -15.31
N SER A 338 -15.84 3.58 -13.99
CA SER A 338 -15.36 4.75 -13.25
C SER A 338 -13.86 4.79 -13.03
N ARG A 339 -13.14 3.67 -13.22
CA ARG A 339 -11.72 3.57 -12.91
C ARG A 339 -10.85 3.08 -14.04
N MET A 340 -11.38 2.47 -15.09
CA MET A 340 -10.57 2.00 -16.22
C MET A 340 -9.87 3.16 -16.95
N ALA A 341 -8.79 2.87 -17.67
CA ALA A 341 -8.12 3.88 -18.48
C ALA A 341 -9.11 4.51 -19.48
N PRO A 342 -9.35 5.83 -19.40
CA PRO A 342 -10.36 6.48 -20.24
C PRO A 342 -9.98 6.42 -21.71
N GLN A 343 -8.69 6.46 -22.04
CA GLN A 343 -8.20 6.30 -23.41
C GLN A 343 -8.65 4.96 -24.02
N LEU A 344 -8.48 3.87 -23.27
CA LEU A 344 -8.86 2.53 -23.73
C LEU A 344 -10.37 2.44 -23.96
N LEU A 345 -11.18 3.05 -23.10
CA LEU A 345 -12.64 3.10 -23.25
C LEU A 345 -13.07 3.72 -24.60
N ALA A 346 -12.35 4.74 -25.09
CA ALA A 346 -12.63 5.34 -26.40
C ALA A 346 -12.04 4.56 -27.58
N LEU A 347 -10.93 3.85 -27.39
CA LEU A 347 -10.25 3.08 -28.44
C LEU A 347 -10.95 1.74 -28.73
N LEU A 348 -11.58 1.13 -27.73
CA LEU A 348 -12.34 -0.11 -27.91
C LEU A 348 -13.67 0.16 -28.63
N PRO A 349 -13.99 -0.55 -29.72
CA PRO A 349 -15.25 -0.36 -30.45
C PRO A 349 -16.50 -0.55 -29.57
N SER A 350 -16.47 -1.58 -28.72
CA SER A 350 -17.51 -1.92 -27.73
C SER A 350 -17.63 -0.84 -26.66
N GLY A 351 -16.50 -0.33 -26.15
CA GLY A 351 -16.44 0.75 -25.17
C GLY A 351 -16.96 2.08 -25.71
N ALA A 352 -16.54 2.46 -26.91
CA ALA A 352 -17.02 3.66 -27.58
C ALA A 352 -18.52 3.60 -27.85
N SER A 353 -19.01 2.43 -28.30
CA SER A 353 -20.44 2.17 -28.48
C SER A 353 -21.21 2.26 -27.17
N TYR A 354 -20.66 1.72 -26.08
CA TYR A 354 -21.29 1.79 -24.75
C TYR A 354 -21.48 3.24 -24.30
N VAL A 355 -20.42 4.06 -24.33
CA VAL A 355 -20.49 5.47 -23.91
C VAL A 355 -21.47 6.26 -24.76
N LYS A 356 -21.45 6.05 -26.09
CA LYS A 356 -22.26 6.83 -27.04
C LYS A 356 -23.73 6.44 -27.05
N ASN A 357 -24.03 5.14 -26.98
CA ASN A 357 -25.36 4.61 -27.32
C ASN A 357 -26.08 3.96 -26.14
N ARG A 358 -25.36 3.50 -25.11
CA ARG A 358 -25.94 2.67 -24.03
C ARG A 358 -25.90 3.32 -22.67
N LEU A 359 -24.91 4.14 -22.37
CA LEU A 359 -24.77 4.76 -21.06
C LEU A 359 -25.99 5.64 -20.75
N ALA A 360 -26.65 5.36 -19.62
CA ALA A 360 -27.80 6.15 -19.19
C ALA A 360 -27.38 7.60 -18.88
N PRO A 361 -28.23 8.60 -19.20
CA PRO A 361 -27.96 9.99 -18.85
C PRO A 361 -27.67 10.17 -17.36
N LEU A 362 -26.82 11.15 -17.05
CA LEU A 362 -26.50 11.55 -15.68
C LEU A 362 -27.75 12.12 -14.99
N THR A 363 -28.35 11.32 -14.12
CA THR A 363 -29.57 11.66 -13.36
C THR A 363 -29.38 11.52 -11.85
N THR A 364 -28.37 10.76 -11.40
CA THR A 364 -28.14 10.47 -9.97
C THR A 364 -26.68 10.73 -9.57
N ALA A 365 -26.47 11.02 -8.29
CA ALA A 365 -25.13 11.18 -7.71
C ALA A 365 -24.25 9.92 -7.86
N ALA A 366 -24.86 8.73 -7.83
CA ALA A 366 -24.15 7.46 -8.00
C ALA A 366 -23.45 7.33 -9.36
N GLN A 367 -23.91 8.08 -10.37
CA GLN A 367 -23.31 8.07 -11.71
C GLN A 367 -22.11 9.02 -11.84
N VAL A 368 -21.91 9.93 -10.89
CA VAL A 368 -20.87 10.97 -10.97
C VAL A 368 -19.47 10.38 -11.21
N PRO A 369 -19.00 9.33 -10.50
CA PRO A 369 -17.68 8.76 -10.75
C PRO A 369 -17.48 8.24 -12.18
N LEU A 370 -18.54 7.74 -12.82
CA LEU A 370 -18.49 7.24 -14.19
C LEU A 370 -18.24 8.38 -15.17
N TYR A 371 -18.99 9.47 -15.00
CA TYR A 371 -18.85 10.66 -15.82
C TYR A 371 -17.55 11.42 -15.52
N CYS A 372 -17.03 11.38 -14.30
CA CYS A 372 -15.69 11.88 -13.99
C CYS A 372 -14.64 11.18 -14.86
N ASN A 373 -14.68 9.85 -14.96
CA ASN A 373 -13.73 9.13 -15.80
C ASN A 373 -13.91 9.46 -17.29
N ILE A 374 -15.15 9.45 -17.80
CA ILE A 374 -15.47 9.76 -19.19
C ILE A 374 -15.02 11.19 -19.57
N TYR A 375 -15.23 12.17 -18.70
CA TYR A 375 -14.87 13.56 -18.95
C TYR A 375 -13.39 13.89 -18.73
N SER A 376 -12.63 12.99 -18.10
CA SER A 376 -11.21 13.20 -17.80
C SER A 376 -10.31 13.20 -19.05
N HIS A 377 -10.78 12.65 -20.17
CA HIS A 377 -9.98 12.49 -21.39
C HIS A 377 -10.71 12.99 -22.64
N ALA A 378 -9.97 13.62 -23.57
CA ALA A 378 -10.56 14.28 -24.73
C ALA A 378 -11.33 13.32 -25.67
N HIS A 379 -10.80 12.12 -25.92
CA HIS A 379 -11.46 11.15 -26.79
C HIS A 379 -12.77 10.61 -26.22
N THR A 380 -12.84 10.32 -24.91
CA THR A 380 -14.08 9.88 -24.26
C THR A 380 -15.07 11.02 -24.10
N LEU A 381 -14.59 12.24 -23.83
CA LEU A 381 -15.41 13.45 -23.81
C LEU A 381 -16.10 13.70 -25.17
N ALA A 382 -15.42 13.42 -26.28
CA ALA A 382 -16.01 13.55 -27.61
C ALA A 382 -17.17 12.55 -27.86
N LEU A 383 -17.21 11.43 -27.13
CA LEU A 383 -18.27 10.43 -27.22
C LEU A 383 -19.50 10.78 -26.37
N SER A 384 -19.32 11.54 -25.29
CA SER A 384 -20.39 11.99 -24.39
C SER A 384 -20.21 13.47 -24.06
N SER A 385 -20.99 14.33 -24.72
CA SER A 385 -20.88 15.78 -24.53
C SER A 385 -21.63 16.22 -23.26
N PRO A 386 -20.95 16.93 -22.33
CA PRO A 386 -21.58 17.42 -21.10
C PRO A 386 -22.71 18.40 -21.41
N GLN A 387 -23.82 18.27 -20.70
CA GLN A 387 -24.99 19.14 -20.83
C GLN A 387 -25.03 20.12 -19.65
N ALA A 388 -24.97 21.43 -19.94
CA ALA A 388 -24.95 22.48 -18.91
C ALA A 388 -26.13 22.37 -17.93
N ASP A 389 -27.34 22.15 -18.47
CA ASP A 389 -28.57 22.04 -17.66
C ASP A 389 -28.55 20.84 -16.70
N VAL A 390 -27.84 19.76 -17.06
CA VAL A 390 -27.67 18.59 -16.19
C VAL A 390 -26.70 18.93 -15.06
N LEU A 391 -25.54 19.51 -15.38
CA LEU A 391 -24.52 19.88 -14.40
C LEU A 391 -25.06 20.86 -13.35
N ILE A 392 -25.85 21.85 -13.76
CA ILE A 392 -26.43 22.86 -12.85
C ILE A 392 -27.46 22.25 -11.90
N ARG A 393 -28.14 21.16 -12.28
CA ARG A 393 -29.12 20.49 -11.41
C ARG A 393 -28.47 19.63 -10.34
N LEU A 394 -27.19 19.30 -10.47
CA LEU A 394 -26.48 18.53 -9.46
C LEU A 394 -26.26 19.37 -8.21
N GLN A 395 -26.15 18.69 -7.07
CA GLN A 395 -25.63 19.30 -5.85
C GLN A 395 -24.20 19.81 -6.11
N TYR A 396 -23.86 20.95 -5.51
CA TYR A 396 -22.62 21.66 -5.79
C TYR A 396 -21.35 20.79 -5.69
N PRO A 397 -21.17 19.89 -4.70
CA PRO A 397 -19.99 19.02 -4.64
C PRO A 397 -19.83 18.11 -5.87
N TYR A 398 -20.91 17.50 -6.34
CA TYR A 398 -20.88 16.63 -7.52
C TYR A 398 -20.65 17.40 -8.82
N MET A 399 -21.24 18.60 -8.93
CA MET A 399 -20.96 19.50 -10.05
C MET A 399 -19.47 19.85 -10.10
N LEU A 400 -18.87 20.19 -8.95
CA LEU A 400 -17.44 20.51 -8.86
C LEU A 400 -16.55 19.32 -9.24
N GLN A 401 -16.86 18.10 -8.80
CA GLN A 401 -16.10 16.89 -9.18
C GLN A 401 -16.09 16.67 -10.70
N LEU A 402 -17.23 16.87 -11.37
CA LEU A 402 -17.33 16.76 -12.83
C LEU A 402 -16.59 17.88 -13.54
N CYS A 403 -16.69 19.12 -13.04
CA CYS A 403 -15.98 20.25 -13.62
C CYS A 403 -14.46 20.12 -13.42
N LEU A 404 -14.01 19.57 -12.28
CA LEU A 404 -12.60 19.22 -12.05
C LEU A 404 -12.13 18.14 -13.03
N SER A 405 -12.97 17.14 -13.29
CA SER A 405 -12.67 16.10 -14.29
C SER A 405 -12.56 16.70 -15.70
N LEU A 406 -13.52 17.53 -16.10
CA LEU A 406 -13.49 18.27 -17.38
C LEU A 406 -12.25 19.16 -17.51
N SER A 407 -11.81 19.81 -16.43
CA SER A 407 -10.62 20.67 -16.47
C SER A 407 -9.29 19.90 -16.55
N SER A 408 -9.32 18.56 -16.62
CA SER A 408 -8.13 17.73 -16.81
C SER A 408 -7.61 17.74 -18.26
N SER A 409 -8.39 18.29 -19.22
CA SER A 409 -7.99 18.39 -20.63
C SER A 409 -8.40 19.74 -21.24
N ASP A 410 -7.64 20.21 -22.25
CA ASP A 410 -7.95 21.44 -22.99
C ASP A 410 -9.36 21.42 -23.59
N ALA A 411 -9.76 20.27 -24.16
CA ALA A 411 -11.09 20.09 -24.74
C ALA A 411 -12.21 20.29 -23.70
N GLY A 412 -12.00 19.79 -22.47
CA GLY A 412 -12.97 19.96 -21.39
C GLY A 412 -12.98 21.37 -20.80
N ILE A 413 -11.84 22.06 -20.75
CA ILE A 413 -11.78 23.50 -20.39
C ILE A 413 -12.53 24.35 -21.41
N LEU A 414 -12.32 24.09 -22.70
CA LEU A 414 -13.07 24.75 -23.77
C LEU A 414 -14.57 24.44 -23.67
N ALA A 415 -14.96 23.21 -23.34
CA ALA A 415 -16.36 22.86 -23.10
C ALA A 415 -16.94 23.65 -21.92
N LEU A 416 -16.23 23.75 -20.79
CA LEU A 416 -16.64 24.55 -19.64
C LEU A 416 -16.82 26.04 -20.00
N SER A 417 -15.88 26.62 -20.75
CA SER A 417 -15.96 28.04 -21.16
C SER A 417 -17.21 28.37 -22.00
N LYS A 418 -17.78 27.36 -22.69
CA LYS A 418 -18.99 27.45 -23.49
C LYS A 418 -20.28 27.22 -22.69
N MET A 419 -20.18 26.93 -21.39
CA MET A 419 -21.29 26.69 -20.47
C MET A 419 -21.40 27.82 -19.44
N PRO A 420 -21.91 29.01 -19.81
CA PRO A 420 -21.84 30.23 -18.99
C PRO A 420 -22.47 30.06 -17.60
N LYS A 421 -23.65 29.44 -17.52
CA LYS A 421 -24.32 29.19 -16.23
C LYS A 421 -23.53 28.25 -15.30
N VAL A 422 -22.75 27.32 -15.85
CA VAL A 422 -21.88 26.45 -15.06
C VAL A 422 -20.69 27.26 -14.55
N MET A 423 -20.09 28.10 -15.41
CA MET A 423 -19.00 29.00 -15.04
C MET A 423 -19.43 30.01 -13.97
N GLU A 424 -20.59 30.63 -14.12
CA GLU A 424 -21.17 31.55 -13.11
C GLU A 424 -21.31 30.86 -11.75
N ARG A 425 -21.91 29.66 -11.71
CA ARG A 425 -22.08 28.91 -10.46
C ARG A 425 -20.75 28.44 -9.85
N LEU A 426 -19.75 28.12 -10.67
CA LEU A 426 -18.40 27.75 -10.22
C LEU A 426 -17.70 28.93 -9.54
N LEU A 427 -17.83 30.11 -10.13
CA LEU A 427 -17.21 31.35 -9.68
C LEU A 427 -17.91 31.96 -8.46
N ASP A 428 -19.20 31.67 -8.27
CA ASP A 428 -19.96 32.07 -7.08
C ASP A 428 -19.32 31.50 -5.79
N SER A 429 -19.10 32.37 -4.80
CA SER A 429 -18.63 32.01 -3.47
C SER A 429 -19.77 31.54 -2.55
N THR A 430 -21.02 31.73 -3.00
CA THR A 430 -22.27 31.38 -2.31
C THR A 430 -23.27 30.66 -3.23
N PRO A 431 -22.87 29.56 -3.92
CA PRO A 431 -23.60 28.94 -5.03
C PRO A 431 -25.01 28.41 -4.69
N ASP A 432 -25.32 28.23 -3.40
CA ASP A 432 -26.64 27.82 -2.90
C ASP A 432 -27.13 28.79 -1.79
N SER A 433 -26.83 30.09 -1.93
CA SER A 433 -27.17 31.15 -0.96
C SER A 433 -26.51 31.03 0.43
N ALA A 434 -25.47 30.20 0.55
CA ALA A 434 -24.67 30.06 1.76
C ALA A 434 -23.18 29.89 1.40
N PRO A 435 -22.25 30.40 2.23
CA PRO A 435 -20.83 30.19 2.03
C PRO A 435 -20.49 28.70 2.17
N ILE A 436 -19.57 28.22 1.34
CA ILE A 436 -19.07 26.84 1.40
C ILE A 436 -18.31 26.65 2.71
N ARG A 437 -18.80 25.74 3.56
CA ARG A 437 -18.16 25.40 4.86
C ARG A 437 -17.36 24.10 4.83
N ASP A 438 -17.60 23.26 3.84
CA ASP A 438 -16.97 21.96 3.71
C ASP A 438 -15.56 22.11 3.10
N ASN A 439 -14.54 21.67 3.85
CA ASN A 439 -13.13 21.76 3.46
C ASN A 439 -12.80 20.92 2.22
N GLU A 440 -13.47 19.78 2.02
CA GLU A 440 -13.27 18.94 0.83
C GLU A 440 -13.80 19.66 -0.40
N VAL A 441 -15.00 20.24 -0.30
CA VAL A 441 -15.62 21.05 -1.37
C VAL A 441 -14.76 22.27 -1.70
N LEU A 442 -14.23 22.96 -0.69
CA LEU A 442 -13.30 24.08 -0.89
C LEU A 442 -12.00 23.63 -1.58
N SER A 443 -11.43 22.49 -1.18
CA SER A 443 -10.21 21.94 -1.81
C SER A 443 -10.43 21.60 -3.28
N ILE A 444 -11.55 20.93 -3.61
CA ILE A 444 -11.92 20.61 -5.00
C ILE A 444 -12.12 21.90 -5.81
N ARG A 445 -12.83 22.89 -5.25
CA ARG A 445 -13.04 24.20 -5.90
C ARG A 445 -11.71 24.91 -6.15
N LEU A 446 -10.80 24.92 -5.19
CA LEU A 446 -9.49 25.56 -5.32
C LEU A 446 -8.64 24.87 -6.40
N GLN A 447 -8.62 23.54 -6.45
CA GLN A 447 -7.92 22.78 -7.49
C GLN A 447 -8.47 23.10 -8.90
N LEU A 448 -9.80 23.14 -9.03
CA LEU A 448 -10.48 23.50 -10.27
C LEU A 448 -10.14 24.94 -10.70
N LEU A 449 -10.25 25.90 -9.79
CA LEU A 449 -9.91 27.30 -10.05
C LEU A 449 -8.43 27.49 -10.40
N SER A 450 -7.51 26.73 -9.79
CA SER A 450 -6.08 26.75 -10.15
C SER A 450 -5.86 26.34 -11.60
N ARG A 451 -6.46 25.22 -12.03
CA ARG A 451 -6.36 24.73 -13.43
C ARG A 451 -6.95 25.74 -14.41
N LEU A 452 -8.11 26.30 -14.10
CA LEU A 452 -8.71 27.34 -14.94
C LEU A 452 -7.83 28.61 -14.97
N HIS A 453 -7.26 29.02 -13.83
CA HIS A 453 -6.38 30.19 -13.77
C HIS A 453 -5.11 30.01 -14.61
N GLU A 454 -4.49 28.82 -14.61
CA GLU A 454 -3.37 28.50 -15.49
C GLU A 454 -3.73 28.69 -16.98
N HIS A 455 -4.92 28.24 -17.38
CA HIS A 455 -5.41 28.38 -18.76
C HIS A 455 -5.89 29.81 -19.09
N SER A 456 -6.31 30.58 -18.09
CA SER A 456 -6.57 32.02 -18.22
C SER A 456 -5.32 32.76 -18.69
N ARG A 457 -4.15 32.44 -18.11
CA ARG A 457 -2.87 33.05 -18.48
C ARG A 457 -2.46 32.77 -19.93
N LEU A 458 -2.95 31.66 -20.49
CA LEU A 458 -2.74 31.28 -21.89
C LEU A 458 -3.78 31.90 -22.84
N GLY A 459 -4.77 32.64 -22.33
CA GLY A 459 -5.84 33.26 -23.11
C GLY A 459 -6.95 32.31 -23.56
N HIS A 460 -6.94 31.05 -23.10
CA HIS A 460 -7.88 30.02 -23.56
C HIS A 460 -9.31 30.17 -22.99
N LEU A 461 -9.48 30.97 -21.94
CA LEU A 461 -10.77 31.16 -21.26
C LEU A 461 -11.59 32.35 -21.77
N GLY A 462 -11.04 33.15 -22.68
CA GLY A 462 -11.73 34.32 -23.26
C GLY A 462 -12.27 35.25 -22.17
N PRO A 463 -13.59 35.53 -22.14
CA PRO A 463 -14.17 36.52 -21.23
C PRO A 463 -14.07 36.12 -19.76
N TRP A 464 -13.87 34.83 -19.43
CA TRP A 464 -13.86 34.35 -18.05
C TRP A 464 -12.53 34.57 -17.32
N GLY A 465 -11.48 35.00 -18.03
CA GLY A 465 -10.12 34.99 -17.50
C GLY A 465 -9.93 35.87 -16.26
N THR A 466 -10.61 37.02 -16.21
CA THR A 466 -10.55 37.98 -15.11
C THR A 466 -11.27 37.45 -13.88
N GLU A 467 -12.46 36.91 -14.06
CA GLU A 467 -13.34 36.41 -13.01
C GLU A 467 -12.78 35.15 -12.37
N VAL A 468 -12.22 34.23 -13.18
CA VAL A 468 -11.51 33.04 -12.69
C VAL A 468 -10.30 33.44 -11.83
N THR A 469 -9.53 34.42 -12.28
CA THR A 469 -8.35 34.89 -11.54
C THR A 469 -8.74 35.49 -10.19
N ARG A 470 -9.80 36.31 -10.17
CA ARG A 470 -10.35 36.85 -8.93
C ARG A 470 -10.85 35.76 -7.99
N ALA A 471 -11.70 34.85 -8.48
CA ALA A 471 -12.25 33.76 -7.69
C ALA A 471 -11.17 32.81 -7.13
N TYR A 472 -10.10 32.56 -7.89
CA TYR A 472 -8.95 31.76 -7.43
C TYR A 472 -8.26 32.40 -6.22
N TYR A 473 -7.93 33.69 -6.28
CA TYR A 473 -7.28 34.38 -5.16
C TYR A 473 -8.22 34.49 -3.96
N GLU A 474 -9.50 34.82 -4.16
CA GLU A 474 -10.51 34.81 -3.10
C GLU A 474 -10.61 33.42 -2.43
N ALA A 475 -10.64 32.33 -3.20
CA ALA A 475 -10.71 30.98 -2.65
C ALA A 475 -9.43 30.59 -1.89
N ARG A 476 -8.26 30.94 -2.43
CA ARG A 476 -6.96 30.65 -1.81
C ARG A 476 -6.80 31.34 -0.47
N ASP A 477 -7.14 32.62 -0.41
CA ASP A 477 -6.97 33.43 0.80
C ASP A 477 -7.95 32.96 1.91
N ASN A 478 -9.18 32.56 1.53
CA ASN A 478 -10.14 31.93 2.45
C ASN A 478 -9.73 30.53 2.93
N PHE A 479 -8.92 29.79 2.17
CA PHE A 479 -8.44 28.46 2.55
C PHE A 479 -7.27 28.53 3.55
N SER A 480 -6.50 29.63 3.54
CA SER A 480 -5.36 29.84 4.42
C SER A 480 -5.71 30.35 5.83
N GLU A 481 -6.93 30.80 6.09
CA GLU A 481 -7.36 31.24 7.42
C GLU A 481 -7.95 30.06 8.22
N PRO A 482 -7.27 29.54 9.25
CA PRO A 482 -7.95 28.67 10.22
C PRO A 482 -8.99 29.51 10.95
N ARG A 483 -10.27 29.35 10.59
CA ARG A 483 -11.37 29.92 11.36
C ARG A 483 -11.40 29.23 12.73
N ALA A 484 -10.78 29.86 13.72
CA ALA A 484 -11.03 29.55 15.12
C ALA A 484 -12.52 29.80 15.37
N VAL A 485 -13.31 28.74 15.43
CA VAL A 485 -14.67 28.80 15.93
C VAL A 485 -14.53 29.07 17.42
N VAL A 486 -14.58 30.36 17.80
CA VAL A 486 -14.85 30.74 19.18
C VAL A 486 -16.28 30.26 19.44
N ALA A 487 -16.41 29.24 20.29
CA ALA A 487 -17.71 28.84 20.80
C ALA A 487 -18.26 30.03 21.60
N ASP A 488 -19.31 30.67 21.08
CA ASP A 488 -19.99 31.75 21.77
C ASP A 488 -20.75 31.12 22.95
N GLU A 489 -20.25 31.34 24.17
CA GLU A 489 -20.92 31.01 25.42
C GLU A 489 -22.04 32.02 25.68
N THR A 490 -23.10 31.97 24.88
CA THR A 490 -24.40 32.57 25.25
C THR A 490 -25.49 31.54 25.03
N GLY A 491 -25.72 30.75 26.09
CA GLY A 491 -26.97 30.05 26.36
C GLY A 491 -27.81 30.84 27.35
#